data_AF-A0A0M2KBG8-F1
#
_entry.id   AF-A0A0M2KBG8-F1
#
_cell.length_a   1.000
_cell.length_b   1.000
_cell.length_c   1.000
_cell.angle_alpha   90.00
_cell.angle_beta   90.00
_cell.angle_gamma   90.00
#
_symmetry.space_group_name_H-M   'P 1'
#
loop_
_entity.id
_entity.type
_entity.pdbx_description
1 polymer ?
#
loop_
_entity_poly.entity_id
_entity_poly.type
_entity_poly.pdbx_seq_one_letter_code
_entity_poly.pdbx_strand_id
1 'polypeptide(L)'
;MLHTHNPIIKHKAGLLNLAEELGNVSKACKIMGVSRDTFYRYQELAAEGGIDALVNQNRRVPNLKNRADEATERAVVEYAVEFPAPGQHRTSDELRKKACLPPAAACAPSGNDTTWRTSVNA
;
A
#
# COMPACT_ATOMS: atom_id res chain seq x y z
N MET A 1 4.89 -16.71 -24.88
CA MET A 1 6.01 -15.80 -24.50
C MET A 1 5.53 -14.39 -24.18
N LEU A 2 5.42 -14.09 -22.89
CA LEU A 2 5.08 -12.78 -22.33
C LEU A 2 6.34 -11.90 -22.29
N HIS A 3 6.34 -10.78 -23.03
CA HIS A 3 7.46 -9.84 -23.09
C HIS A 3 7.17 -8.60 -22.22
N THR A 4 8.06 -8.28 -21.28
CA THR A 4 7.87 -7.16 -20.34
C THR A 4 9.17 -6.38 -20.20
N HIS A 5 9.13 -5.05 -20.37
CA HIS A 5 10.29 -4.18 -20.13
C HIS A 5 10.42 -3.70 -18.68
N ASN A 6 9.41 -3.94 -17.85
CA ASN A 6 9.42 -3.53 -16.45
C ASN A 6 10.23 -4.55 -15.60
N PRO A 7 11.35 -4.14 -14.96
CA PRO A 7 12.18 -5.04 -14.16
C PRO A 7 11.42 -5.67 -12.98
N ILE A 8 10.34 -5.04 -12.51
CA ILE A 8 9.49 -5.53 -11.41
C ILE A 8 8.71 -6.77 -11.83
N ILE A 9 8.29 -6.85 -13.10
CA ILE A 9 7.43 -7.93 -13.61
C ILE A 9 8.25 -9.07 -14.21
N LYS A 10 9.49 -8.78 -14.64
CA LYS A 10 10.35 -9.72 -15.36
C LYS A 10 10.48 -11.08 -14.66
N HIS A 11 10.62 -11.09 -13.33
CA HIS A 11 10.71 -12.34 -12.57
C HIS A 11 9.39 -13.14 -12.59
N LYS A 12 8.23 -12.48 -12.49
CA LYS A 12 6.91 -13.13 -12.49
C LYS A 12 6.53 -13.63 -13.89
N ALA A 13 6.75 -12.81 -14.92
CA ALA A 13 6.54 -13.19 -16.31
C ALA A 13 7.49 -14.29 -16.77
N GLY A 14 8.75 -14.26 -16.30
CA GLY A 14 9.73 -15.32 -16.53
C GLY A 14 9.30 -16.68 -15.99
N LEU A 15 8.63 -16.73 -14.83
CA LEU A 15 8.10 -17.97 -14.27
C LEU A 15 7.02 -18.60 -15.15
N LEU A 16 6.09 -17.78 -15.67
CA LEU A 16 5.03 -18.24 -16.55
C LEU A 16 5.59 -18.75 -17.88
N ASN A 17 6.55 -18.03 -18.47
CA ASN A 17 7.23 -18.45 -19.69
C ASN A 17 8.03 -19.76 -19.48
N LEU A 18 8.76 -19.89 -18.37
CA LEU A 18 9.53 -21.10 -18.06
C LEU A 18 8.62 -22.33 -17.87
N ALA A 19 7.45 -22.14 -17.27
CA ALA A 19 6.48 -23.22 -17.14
C ALA A 19 5.89 -23.65 -18.48
N GLU A 20 5.66 -22.71 -19.40
CA GLU A 20 5.20 -22.95 -20.77
C GLU A 20 6.25 -23.72 -21.58
N GLU A 21 7.53 -23.31 -21.52
CA GLU A 21 8.64 -23.97 -22.21
C GLU A 21 8.92 -25.40 -21.71
N LEU A 22 8.83 -25.61 -20.39
CA LEU A 22 9.09 -26.92 -19.78
C LEU A 22 7.88 -27.85 -19.82
N GLY A 23 6.67 -27.32 -20.05
CA GLY A 23 5.41 -28.06 -19.87
C GLY A 23 5.20 -28.61 -18.45
N ASN A 24 5.96 -28.11 -17.47
CA ASN A 24 5.97 -28.64 -16.10
C ASN A 24 6.11 -27.53 -15.06
N VAL A 25 4.99 -27.20 -14.43
CA VAL A 25 4.90 -26.17 -13.37
C VAL A 25 5.79 -26.49 -12.18
N SER A 26 5.83 -27.74 -11.73
CA SER A 26 6.59 -28.11 -10.52
C SER A 26 8.10 -27.95 -10.73
N LYS A 27 8.59 -28.22 -11.95
CA LYS A 27 10.01 -28.05 -12.30
C LYS A 27 10.37 -26.57 -12.44
N ALA A 28 9.53 -25.78 -13.11
CA ALA A 28 9.72 -24.33 -13.23
C ALA A 28 9.75 -23.65 -11.85
N CYS A 29 8.81 -23.99 -10.97
CA CYS A 29 8.73 -23.48 -9.60
C CYS A 29 9.97 -23.83 -8.76
N LYS A 30 10.53 -25.06 -8.91
CA LYS A 30 11.78 -25.44 -8.24
C LYS A 30 12.99 -24.64 -8.72
N ILE A 31 13.09 -24.40 -10.03
CA ILE A 31 14.21 -23.66 -10.62
C ILE A 31 14.19 -22.20 -10.16
N MET A 32 13.02 -21.59 -10.11
CA MET A 32 12.87 -20.18 -9.72
C MET A 32 12.69 -19.96 -8.20
N GLY A 33 12.63 -21.02 -7.40
CA GLY A 33 12.45 -20.93 -5.95
C GLY A 33 11.11 -20.36 -5.51
N VAL A 34 10.04 -20.60 -6.29
CA VAL A 34 8.69 -20.07 -6.04
C VAL A 34 7.76 -21.22 -5.63
N SER A 35 6.81 -20.97 -4.71
CA SER A 35 5.81 -21.99 -4.36
C SER A 35 4.82 -22.22 -5.49
N ARG A 36 4.27 -23.44 -5.57
CA ARG A 36 3.21 -23.78 -6.54
C ARG A 36 1.98 -22.89 -6.37
N ASP A 37 1.61 -22.53 -5.14
CA ASP A 37 0.46 -21.65 -4.89
C ASP A 37 0.67 -20.25 -5.48
N THR A 38 1.89 -19.73 -5.41
CA THR A 38 2.23 -18.43 -6.00
C THR A 38 2.15 -18.47 -7.52
N PHE A 39 2.52 -19.60 -8.14
CA PHE A 39 2.37 -19.79 -9.57
C PHE A 39 0.90 -19.68 -10.00
N TYR A 40 0.00 -20.40 -9.33
CA TYR A 40 -1.42 -20.37 -9.69
C TYR A 40 -2.03 -18.98 -9.49
N ARG A 41 -1.62 -18.24 -8.46
CA ARG A 41 -2.03 -16.84 -8.29
C ARG A 41 -1.57 -15.95 -9.46
N TYR A 42 -0.34 -16.13 -9.93
CA TYR A 42 0.15 -15.37 -11.08
C TYR A 42 -0.52 -15.77 -12.39
N GLN A 43 -0.86 -17.05 -12.54
CA GLN A 43 -1.60 -17.54 -13.69
C GLN A 43 -3.01 -16.93 -13.75
N GLU A 44 -3.72 -16.90 -12.62
CA GLU A 44 -5.04 -16.28 -12.49
C GLU A 44 -4.99 -14.79 -12.80
N LEU A 45 -4.06 -14.04 -12.18
CA LEU A 45 -3.88 -12.63 -12.45
C LEU A 45 -3.53 -12.34 -13.92
N ALA A 46 -2.67 -13.17 -14.52
CA ALA A 46 -2.32 -13.05 -15.93
C ALA A 46 -3.48 -13.38 -16.87
N ALA A 47 -4.38 -14.28 -16.47
CA ALA A 47 -5.59 -14.61 -17.24
C ALA A 47 -6.65 -13.51 -17.16
N GLU A 48 -6.82 -12.89 -15.98
CA GLU A 48 -7.84 -11.85 -15.76
C GLU A 48 -7.43 -10.48 -16.31
N GLY A 49 -6.19 -10.05 -16.07
CA GLY A 49 -5.73 -8.69 -16.38
C GLY A 49 -4.39 -8.62 -17.10
N GLY A 50 -3.96 -9.73 -17.71
CA GLY A 50 -2.76 -9.77 -18.52
C GLY A 50 -1.47 -9.52 -17.73
N ILE A 51 -0.45 -9.05 -18.42
CA ILE A 51 0.89 -8.82 -17.83
C ILE A 51 0.84 -7.69 -16.79
N ASP A 52 0.01 -6.68 -17.00
CA ASP A 52 -0.06 -5.51 -16.13
C ASP A 52 -0.69 -5.83 -14.76
N ALA A 53 -1.57 -6.83 -14.69
CA ALA A 53 -2.10 -7.32 -13.42
C ALA A 53 -1.05 -7.95 -12.50
N LEU A 54 0.09 -8.42 -13.05
CA LEU A 54 1.22 -8.93 -12.25
C LEU A 54 1.95 -7.81 -11.48
N VAL A 55 1.75 -6.54 -11.84
CA VAL A 55 2.27 -5.36 -11.12
C VAL A 55 1.51 -5.14 -9.81
N ASN A 56 0.20 -5.38 -9.81
CA ASN A 56 -0.71 -4.97 -8.74
C ASN A 56 -0.65 -5.93 -7.54
N GLN A 57 0.34 -5.72 -6.69
CA GLN A 57 0.22 -6.10 -5.27
C GLN A 57 0.64 -4.92 -4.41
N ASN A 58 -0.28 -3.95 -4.28
CA ASN A 58 -0.14 -2.94 -3.27
C ASN A 58 -0.30 -3.63 -1.90
N ARG A 59 0.83 -3.96 -1.27
CA ARG A 59 0.91 -4.76 -0.03
C ARG A 59 0.25 -4.06 1.17
N ARG A 60 -0.03 -2.75 1.05
CA ARG A 60 -0.68 -1.95 2.08
C ARG A 60 -2.07 -1.55 1.60
N VAL A 61 -3.09 -2.28 2.06
CA VAL A 61 -4.48 -1.84 1.96
C VAL A 61 -4.70 -0.76 3.02
N PRO A 62 -5.26 0.41 2.68
CA PRO A 62 -5.61 1.43 3.67
C PRO A 62 -6.52 0.84 4.75
N ASN A 63 -6.14 0.98 6.02
CA ASN A 63 -6.97 0.51 7.12
C ASN A 63 -8.09 1.53 7.37
N LEU A 64 -9.32 1.20 6.97
CA LEU A 64 -10.49 2.06 7.15
C LEU A 64 -10.72 2.47 8.61
N LYS A 65 -10.31 1.66 9.58
CA LYS A 65 -10.45 1.97 11.02
C LYS A 65 -9.55 3.12 11.47
N ASN A 66 -8.46 3.38 10.76
CA ASN A 66 -7.53 4.47 11.05
C ASN A 66 -7.78 5.68 10.14
N ARG A 67 -8.87 5.70 9.36
CA ARG A 67 -9.21 6.84 8.51
C ARG A 67 -9.66 7.99 9.41
N ALA A 68 -9.09 9.16 9.19
CA ALA A 68 -9.54 10.37 9.87
C ALA A 68 -10.95 10.75 9.36
N ASP A 69 -11.75 11.37 10.22
CA ASP A 69 -13.03 11.92 9.80
C ASP A 69 -12.80 13.05 8.79
N GLU A 70 -13.70 13.18 7.81
CA GLU A 70 -13.57 14.19 6.76
C GLU A 70 -13.51 15.61 7.33
N ALA A 71 -14.23 15.90 8.41
CA ALA A 71 -14.16 17.20 9.08
C ALA A 71 -12.77 17.45 9.67
N THR A 72 -12.12 16.41 10.19
CA THR A 72 -10.74 16.50 10.70
C THR A 72 -9.75 16.74 9.57
N GLU A 73 -9.89 16.04 8.44
CA GLU A 73 -9.01 16.23 7.27
C GLU A 73 -9.11 17.65 6.72
N ARG A 74 -10.34 18.18 6.57
CA ARG A 74 -10.57 19.55 6.09
C ARG A 74 -9.96 20.60 7.02
N ALA A 75 -10.14 20.47 8.33
CA ALA A 75 -9.59 21.41 9.30
C ALA A 75 -8.05 21.44 9.29
N VAL A 76 -7.40 20.28 9.08
CA VAL A 76 -5.94 20.21 8.95
C VAL A 76 -5.47 20.91 7.67
N VAL A 77 -6.17 20.70 6.55
CA VAL A 77 -5.83 21.33 5.26
C VAL A 77 -5.99 22.84 5.33
N GLU A 78 -7.12 23.33 5.83
CA GLU A 78 -7.40 24.76 5.97
C GLU A 78 -6.34 25.45 6.85
N TYR A 79 -6.04 24.85 8.01
CA TYR A 79 -5.01 25.39 8.90
C TYR A 79 -3.61 25.40 8.27
N ALA A 80 -3.25 24.38 7.48
CA ALA A 80 -1.95 24.33 6.81
C ALA A 80 -1.83 25.39 5.69
N VAL A 81 -2.95 25.75 5.05
CA VAL A 81 -3.01 26.84 4.06
C VAL A 81 -2.88 28.20 4.76
N GLU A 82 -3.55 28.40 5.88
CA GLU A 82 -3.49 29.65 6.66
C GLU A 82 -2.11 29.86 7.31
N PHE A 83 -1.53 28.79 7.85
CA PHE A 83 -0.28 28.83 8.58
C PHE A 83 0.67 27.73 8.05
N PRO A 84 1.60 28.06 7.14
CA PRO A 84 2.53 27.08 6.56
C PRO A 84 3.74 26.78 7.46
N ALA A 85 4.00 27.59 8.49
CA ALA A 85 5.16 27.48 9.38
C ALA A 85 5.03 26.46 10.54
N PRO A 86 3.85 26.23 11.16
CA PRO A 86 3.69 25.25 12.23
C PRO A 86 3.92 23.81 11.76
N GLY A 87 4.76 23.08 12.51
CA GLY A 87 4.93 21.63 12.34
C GLY A 87 3.78 20.82 12.96
N GLN A 88 3.79 19.51 12.71
CA GLN A 88 2.72 18.56 13.08
C GLN A 88 2.23 18.69 14.54
N HIS A 89 3.13 18.76 15.51
CA HIS A 89 2.77 18.91 16.92
C HIS A 89 2.02 20.22 17.22
N ARG A 90 2.49 21.34 16.68
CA ARG A 90 1.84 22.65 16.88
C ARG A 90 0.47 22.68 16.21
N THR A 91 0.34 22.14 15.00
CA THR A 91 -0.94 22.02 14.30
C THR A 91 -1.94 21.17 15.11
N SER A 92 -1.51 20.04 15.67
CA SER A 92 -2.35 19.21 16.55
C SER A 92 -2.86 20.00 17.76
N ASP A 93 -2.00 20.74 18.45
CA ASP A 93 -2.38 21.48 19.65
C ASP A 93 -3.36 22.62 19.33
N GLU A 94 -3.15 23.35 18.24
CA GLU A 94 -4.07 24.40 17.78
C GLU A 94 -5.43 23.83 17.36
N LEU A 95 -5.45 22.69 16.67
CA LEU A 95 -6.68 21.99 16.29
C LEU A 95 -7.42 21.40 17.51
N ARG A 96 -6.69 20.96 18.55
CA ARG A 96 -7.28 20.57 19.84
C ARG A 96 -7.94 21.76 20.56
N LYS A 97 -7.31 22.94 20.54
CA LYS A 97 -7.90 24.18 21.10
C LYS A 97 -9.18 24.59 20.38
N LYS A 98 -9.24 24.37 19.06
CA LYS A 98 -10.44 24.59 18.23
C LYS A 98 -11.52 23.50 18.39
N ALA A 99 -11.31 22.51 19.26
CA ALA A 99 -12.21 21.37 19.53
C ALA A 99 -12.57 20.52 18.29
N CYS A 100 -11.79 20.59 17.21
CA CYS A 100 -12.04 19.85 15.97
C CYS A 100 -11.40 18.45 15.94
N LEU A 101 -10.49 18.16 16.89
CA LEU A 101 -9.90 16.83 17.10
C LEU A 101 -10.47 16.16 18.35
N PRO A 102 -10.76 14.85 18.33
CA PRO A 102 -11.14 14.12 19.54
C PRO A 102 -9.96 14.10 20.53
N PRO A 103 -10.21 14.11 21.86
CA PRO A 103 -9.17 14.23 22.89
C PRO A 103 -8.10 13.10 22.83
N ALA A 104 -8.46 11.97 22.22
CA ALA A 104 -7.62 10.79 22.00
C ALA A 104 -6.74 10.84 20.72
N ALA A 105 -6.82 11.88 19.88
CA ALA A 105 -5.99 11.96 18.68
C ALA A 105 -4.59 12.52 18.99
N ALA A 106 -3.64 11.68 19.42
CA ALA A 106 -2.25 12.07 19.65
C ALA A 106 -1.39 11.87 18.39
N CYS A 107 -0.52 12.84 18.07
CA CYS A 107 0.60 12.62 17.15
C CYS A 107 1.56 11.59 17.75
N ALA A 108 1.51 10.35 17.30
CA ALA A 108 2.59 9.39 17.53
C ALA A 108 3.55 9.44 16.33
N PRO A 109 4.86 9.63 16.53
CA PRO A 109 5.83 9.50 15.45
C PRO A 109 5.99 8.02 15.08
N SER A 110 5.14 7.51 14.18
CA SER A 110 5.45 6.25 13.49
C SER A 110 6.42 6.58 12.38
N GLY A 111 7.69 6.19 12.58
CA GLY A 111 8.77 6.41 11.62
C GLY A 111 8.31 6.08 10.20
N ASN A 112 8.36 7.10 9.35
CA ASN A 112 8.17 7.12 7.89
C ASN A 112 6.77 7.18 7.26
N ASP A 113 5.67 7.38 7.98
CA ASP A 113 4.39 7.71 7.33
C ASP A 113 3.60 8.77 8.12
N THR A 114 3.34 9.91 7.47
CA THR A 114 2.38 10.96 7.84
C THR A 114 0.97 10.38 7.96
N THR A 115 0.70 9.65 9.05
CA THR A 115 -0.61 9.10 9.36
C THR A 115 -1.04 9.57 10.74
N TRP A 116 -2.03 10.46 10.74
CA TRP A 116 -2.76 10.85 11.94
C TRP A 116 -3.56 9.65 12.43
N ARG A 117 -3.15 9.05 13.55
CA ARG A 117 -3.82 7.90 14.15
C ARG A 117 -4.68 8.38 15.31
N THR A 118 -5.99 8.19 15.23
CA THR A 118 -6.86 8.30 16.40
C THR A 118 -6.51 7.14 17.33
N SER A 119 -6.22 7.40 18.61
CA SER A 119 -5.75 6.38 19.56
C SER A 119 -6.86 5.41 20.04
N VAL A 120 -7.89 5.17 19.22
CA VAL A 120 -9.04 4.33 19.61
C VAL A 120 -8.63 2.86 19.80
N ASN A 121 -7.42 2.46 19.39
CA ASN A 121 -6.84 1.15 19.71
C ASN A 121 -5.35 1.29 20.09
N ALA A 122 -5.09 1.76 21.31
CA ALA A 122 -3.90 1.41 22.08
C ALA A 122 -4.22 0.21 22.97
#